data_AF-A0A3Q3A4Q8-F1
#
_entry.id   AF-A0A3Q3A4Q8-F1
#
_cell.length_a   1.000
_cell.length_b   1.000
_cell.length_c   1.000
_cell.angle_alpha   90.00
_cell.angle_beta   90.00
_cell.angle_gamma   90.00
#
_symmetry.space_group_name_H-M   'P 1'
#
loop_
_entity.id
_entity.type
_entity.pdbx_description
1 polymer ?
#
loop_
_entity_poly.entity_id
_entity_poly.type
_entity_poly.pdbx_seq_one_letter_code
_entity_poly.pdbx_strand_id
1 'polypeptide(L)'
;NRLCSSVSAEPGLYGSEGSGLQNQTNNQSKTAEIPPHTQNQPSSLTCSCLIRRHLPRFVVNEMVQSEKDYVKDLGVIAEGFMSRLEVRGIPEDMRGKDKIVFGNIQQIYDWHRDFFLVELERCVQNHDLLADLFIRHERRLHMYIVYCQNKPRSEFIVIEYETFFELRLFCPMSISDYLIKPIQRITKYQLLLKDFLKYTSKAGLDTEEIEKAVELMSLVPKRCNDMMNLGRLQGYEVDLDVHAPAFLHVCWKCSEN
;
A
#
# COMPACT_ATOMS: atom_id res chain seq x y z
N ASN A 1 -12.66 4.59 -23.88
CA ASN A 1 -13.85 4.25 -23.08
C ASN A 1 -13.48 4.28 -21.61
N ARG A 2 -14.13 5.20 -20.89
CA ARG A 2 -13.98 5.49 -19.46
C ARG A 2 -14.46 4.30 -18.63
N LEU A 3 -13.89 4.09 -17.45
CA LEU A 3 -14.60 4.08 -16.15
C LEU A 3 -13.71 3.47 -15.06
N CYS A 4 -13.27 4.30 -14.11
CA CYS A 4 -13.19 3.89 -12.71
C CYS A 4 -13.21 5.15 -11.83
N SER A 5 -14.39 5.48 -11.31
CA SER A 5 -14.62 6.48 -10.28
C SER A 5 -15.91 6.08 -9.59
N SER A 6 -15.83 5.60 -8.35
CA SER A 6 -16.95 5.64 -7.41
C SER A 6 -16.45 5.44 -5.99
N VAL A 7 -16.35 6.58 -5.30
CA VAL A 7 -16.36 6.72 -3.85
C VAL A 7 -17.80 6.53 -3.39
N SER A 8 -18.03 5.70 -2.38
CA SER A 8 -19.35 5.58 -1.73
C SER A 8 -19.21 5.91 -0.26
N ALA A 9 -19.94 6.96 0.14
CA ALA A 9 -20.15 7.42 1.50
C ALA A 9 -21.52 6.90 1.99
N GLU A 10 -21.61 6.55 3.28
CA GLU A 10 -22.85 6.16 3.94
C GLU A 10 -23.63 7.38 4.47
N PRO A 11 -24.98 7.37 4.45
CA PRO A 11 -25.81 8.37 5.13
C PRO A 11 -26.34 7.89 6.49
N GLY A 12 -26.32 8.81 7.46
CA GLY A 12 -26.86 8.67 8.81
C GLY A 12 -28.39 8.73 8.90
N LEU A 13 -28.90 8.12 9.98
CA LEU A 13 -30.31 7.94 10.31
C LEU A 13 -30.94 9.16 10.99
N TYR A 14 -32.23 9.32 10.68
CA TYR A 14 -33.19 10.33 11.10
C TYR A 14 -33.48 10.33 12.62
N GLY A 15 -33.67 11.52 13.18
CA GLY A 15 -34.26 11.75 14.51
C GLY A 15 -35.77 11.98 14.46
N SER A 16 -36.44 11.74 15.59
CA SER A 16 -37.85 12.04 15.83
C SER A 16 -38.03 13.04 16.97
N GLU A 17 -38.88 14.03 16.67
CA GLU A 17 -39.93 14.65 17.48
C GLU A 17 -39.60 15.58 18.67
N GLY A 18 -40.31 16.72 18.68
CA GLY A 18 -40.87 17.29 19.91
C GLY A 18 -40.56 18.76 20.20
N SER A 19 -41.24 19.69 19.53
CA SER A 19 -41.31 21.10 19.92
C SER A 19 -42.61 21.40 20.68
N GLY A 20 -42.50 22.00 21.88
CA GLY A 20 -43.61 22.45 22.73
C GLY A 20 -43.21 23.68 23.55
N LEU A 21 -44.16 24.60 23.73
CA LEU A 21 -44.04 26.02 24.04
C LEU A 21 -43.83 26.42 25.53
N GLN A 22 -43.26 27.63 25.69
CA GLN A 22 -43.66 28.74 26.60
C GLN A 22 -43.18 28.86 28.08
N ASN A 23 -42.48 29.99 28.29
CA ASN A 23 -42.75 31.10 29.23
C ASN A 23 -42.31 31.10 30.72
N GLN A 24 -41.62 32.21 31.04
CA GLN A 24 -41.83 33.17 32.16
C GLN A 24 -40.99 33.08 33.46
N THR A 25 -40.16 34.12 33.61
CA THR A 25 -40.00 35.07 34.74
C THR A 25 -39.38 34.68 36.12
N ASN A 26 -38.38 35.50 36.48
CA ASN A 26 -38.18 36.28 37.72
C ASN A 26 -37.26 35.83 38.89
N ASN A 27 -36.49 36.85 39.32
CA ASN A 27 -36.03 37.22 40.68
C ASN A 27 -34.65 36.80 41.24
N GLN A 28 -33.76 37.81 41.23
CA GLN A 28 -32.77 38.27 42.24
C GLN A 28 -32.69 37.61 43.63
N SER A 29 -31.46 37.30 44.10
CA SER A 29 -30.72 38.01 45.19
C SER A 29 -29.74 37.13 46.01
N LYS A 30 -28.47 37.60 46.12
CA LYS A 30 -27.52 37.59 47.29
C LYS A 30 -27.11 36.21 47.89
N THR A 31 -25.89 35.90 48.34
CA THR A 31 -24.79 36.67 48.96
C THR A 31 -23.53 35.79 49.13
N ALA A 32 -22.37 36.42 49.36
CA ALA A 32 -21.21 35.99 50.18
C ALA A 32 -19.90 35.54 49.47
N GLU A 33 -18.81 36.09 50.00
CA GLU A 33 -17.44 36.22 49.48
C GLU A 33 -16.40 35.51 50.38
N ILE A 34 -15.32 34.96 49.75
CA ILE A 34 -13.88 34.87 50.20
C ILE A 34 -13.54 33.81 51.30
N PRO A 35 -12.32 33.16 51.40
CA PRO A 35 -10.97 33.46 50.82
C PRO A 35 -10.19 32.29 50.13
N PRO A 36 -8.94 32.52 49.65
CA PRO A 36 -8.26 31.67 48.67
C PRO A 36 -7.40 30.57 49.30
N HIS A 37 -7.46 29.36 48.74
CA HIS A 37 -6.44 28.34 48.93
C HIS A 37 -5.77 28.02 47.58
N THR A 38 -4.52 28.45 47.48
CA THR A 38 -3.52 27.95 46.55
C THR A 38 -3.45 26.42 46.64
N GLN A 39 -3.60 25.69 45.54
CA GLN A 39 -2.85 24.46 45.23
C GLN A 39 -3.23 23.85 43.86
N ASN A 40 -2.24 23.86 42.97
CA ASN A 40 -1.96 22.90 41.89
C ASN A 40 -3.10 22.48 40.92
N GLN A 41 -3.13 23.11 39.74
CA GLN A 41 -3.62 22.44 38.52
C GLN A 41 -2.55 21.47 38.00
N PRO A 42 -2.86 20.18 37.74
CA PRO A 42 -2.10 19.41 36.77
C PRO A 42 -2.57 19.81 35.36
N SER A 43 -1.58 20.16 34.54
CA SER A 43 -1.62 20.48 33.12
C SER A 43 -2.58 19.63 32.28
N SER A 44 -3.57 20.24 31.61
CA SER A 44 -4.37 19.61 30.54
C SER A 44 -3.60 19.49 29.21
N LEU A 45 -2.40 20.07 29.13
CA LEU A 45 -1.54 20.06 27.94
C LEU A 45 -0.82 18.73 27.70
N THR A 46 -0.70 17.87 28.71
CA THR A 46 0.01 16.59 28.60
C THR A 46 -0.80 15.50 27.86
N CYS A 47 -2.13 15.64 27.74
CA CYS A 47 -2.96 14.59 27.14
C CYS A 47 -3.06 14.68 25.60
N SER A 48 -3.07 15.89 25.03
CA SER A 48 -3.19 16.09 23.57
C SER A 48 -1.90 15.79 22.81
N CYS A 49 -0.73 16.16 23.36
CA CYS A 49 0.56 15.97 22.71
C CYS A 49 1.00 14.49 22.69
N LEU A 50 0.71 13.72 23.75
CA LEU A 50 1.01 12.30 23.82
C LEU A 50 0.18 11.51 22.81
N ILE A 51 -1.13 11.78 22.72
CA ILE A 51 -1.98 11.17 21.69
C ILE A 51 -1.43 11.49 20.30
N ARG A 52 -1.04 12.75 20.02
CA ARG A 52 -0.46 13.19 18.74
C ARG A 52 0.82 12.44 18.34
N ARG A 53 1.68 12.15 19.33
CA ARG A 53 2.93 11.38 19.12
C ARG A 53 2.70 9.90 18.83
N HIS A 54 1.52 9.36 19.14
CA HIS A 54 1.18 7.96 18.85
C HIS A 54 0.48 7.75 17.49
N LEU A 55 0.03 8.81 16.80
CA LEU A 55 -0.58 8.68 15.46
C LEU A 55 0.35 8.06 14.41
N PRO A 56 1.65 8.41 14.33
CA PRO A 56 2.58 7.74 13.42
C PRO A 56 2.65 6.23 13.64
N ARG A 57 2.57 5.77 14.90
CA ARG A 57 2.58 4.35 15.27
C ARG A 57 1.37 3.59 14.72
N PHE A 58 0.19 4.21 14.68
CA PHE A 58 -1.01 3.56 14.10
C PHE A 58 -0.85 3.31 12.60
N VAL A 59 -0.27 4.26 11.86
CA VAL A 59 -0.01 4.09 10.42
C VAL A 59 0.99 2.97 10.17
N VAL A 60 2.07 2.88 10.95
CA VAL A 60 3.05 1.79 10.82
C VAL A 60 2.41 0.44 11.14
N ASN A 61 1.58 0.36 12.18
CA ASN A 61 0.83 -0.86 12.49
C ASN A 61 -0.11 -1.26 11.34
N GLU A 62 -0.84 -0.32 10.75
CA GLU A 62 -1.69 -0.59 9.58
C GLU A 62 -0.86 -1.07 8.38
N MET A 63 0.29 -0.45 8.14
CA MET A 63 1.22 -0.85 7.08
C MET A 63 1.67 -2.30 7.28
N VAL A 64 2.05 -2.68 8.50
CA VAL A 64 2.47 -4.05 8.86
C VAL A 64 1.33 -5.04 8.73
N GLN A 65 0.13 -4.74 9.23
CA GLN A 65 -1.00 -5.67 9.13
C GLN A 65 -1.38 -5.91 7.67
N SER A 66 -1.50 -4.84 6.89
CA SER A 66 -1.78 -4.97 5.46
C SER A 66 -0.63 -5.59 4.66
N GLU A 67 0.61 -5.57 5.20
CA GLU A 67 1.76 -6.29 4.63
C GLU A 67 1.63 -7.79 4.87
N LYS A 68 1.23 -8.21 6.08
CA LYS A 68 0.98 -9.63 6.39
C LYS A 68 -0.08 -10.22 5.48
N ASP A 69 -1.17 -9.49 5.27
CA ASP A 69 -2.23 -9.89 4.35
C ASP A 69 -1.70 -10.00 2.92
N TYR A 70 -0.89 -9.02 2.47
CA TYR A 70 -0.28 -9.05 1.15
C TYR A 70 0.67 -10.25 0.96
N VAL A 71 1.57 -10.51 1.91
CA VAL A 71 2.48 -11.66 1.87
C VAL A 71 1.70 -12.98 1.86
N LYS A 72 0.64 -13.09 2.68
CA LYS A 72 -0.24 -14.26 2.69
C LYS A 72 -0.90 -14.48 1.34
N ASP A 73 -1.42 -13.42 0.73
CA ASP A 73 -2.06 -13.48 -0.58
C ASP A 73 -1.09 -13.88 -1.69
N LEU A 74 0.15 -13.37 -1.66
CA LEU A 74 1.20 -13.80 -2.59
C LEU A 74 1.56 -15.27 -2.41
N GLY A 75 1.60 -15.75 -1.16
CA GLY A 75 1.85 -17.16 -0.84
C GLY A 75 0.80 -18.10 -1.45
N VAL A 76 -0.46 -17.67 -1.57
CA VAL A 76 -1.51 -18.45 -2.27
C VAL A 76 -1.12 -18.75 -3.73
N ILE A 77 -0.43 -17.81 -4.39
CA ILE A 77 0.06 -18.00 -5.76
C ILE A 77 1.38 -18.77 -5.79
N ALA A 78 2.39 -18.28 -5.07
CA ALA A 78 3.75 -18.84 -5.07
C ALA A 78 3.81 -20.27 -4.52
N GLU A 79 3.30 -20.48 -3.31
CA GLU A 79 3.37 -21.77 -2.61
C GLU A 79 2.15 -22.64 -2.90
N GLY A 80 1.01 -22.03 -3.21
CA GLY A 80 -0.20 -22.74 -3.54
C GLY A 80 -0.27 -23.11 -5.02
N PHE A 81 -0.46 -22.12 -5.87
CA PHE A 81 -0.82 -22.36 -7.27
C PHE A 81 0.34 -22.85 -8.12
N MET A 82 1.50 -22.20 -8.05
CA MET A 82 2.69 -22.58 -8.83
C MET A 82 3.17 -23.99 -8.45
N SER A 83 3.26 -24.30 -7.16
CA SER A 83 3.61 -25.66 -6.69
C SER A 83 2.62 -26.74 -7.16
N ARG A 84 1.32 -26.42 -7.23
CA ARG A 84 0.31 -27.38 -7.76
C ARG A 84 0.45 -27.60 -9.27
N LEU A 85 0.85 -26.58 -10.03
CA LEU A 85 1.11 -26.73 -11.46
C LEU A 85 2.29 -27.66 -11.73
N GLU A 86 3.33 -27.60 -10.90
CA GLU A 86 4.49 -28.50 -11.00
C GLU A 86 4.09 -29.96 -10.74
N VAL A 87 3.26 -30.21 -9.72
CA VAL A 87 2.84 -31.58 -9.35
C VAL A 87 1.80 -32.16 -10.31
N ARG A 88 0.77 -31.39 -10.70
CA ARG A 88 -0.34 -31.88 -11.54
C ARG A 88 -0.09 -31.72 -13.04
N GLY A 89 1.04 -31.15 -13.42
CA GLY A 89 1.41 -30.86 -14.80
C GLY A 89 0.65 -29.67 -15.39
N ILE A 90 1.31 -29.02 -16.35
CA ILE A 90 0.77 -27.94 -17.18
C ILE A 90 0.26 -28.54 -18.49
N PRO A 91 -0.92 -28.14 -19.00
CA PRO A 91 -1.41 -28.53 -20.32
C PRO A 91 -0.35 -28.28 -21.40
N GLU A 92 -0.29 -29.15 -22.40
CA GLU A 92 0.78 -29.12 -23.39
C GLU A 92 0.80 -27.82 -24.21
N ASP A 93 -0.39 -27.27 -24.46
CA ASP A 93 -0.62 -25.99 -25.14
C ASP A 93 -0.32 -24.75 -24.27
N MET A 94 -0.24 -24.93 -22.95
CA MET A 94 0.12 -23.88 -21.99
C MET A 94 1.60 -23.96 -21.56
N ARG A 95 2.34 -24.98 -21.99
CA ARG A 95 3.74 -25.17 -21.58
C ARG A 95 4.61 -23.97 -21.97
N GLY A 96 5.30 -23.37 -21.00
CA GLY A 96 6.12 -22.18 -21.19
C GLY A 96 5.36 -20.85 -21.06
N LYS A 97 4.02 -20.86 -21.22
CA LYS A 97 3.16 -19.69 -20.97
C LYS A 97 2.97 -19.43 -19.47
N ASP A 98 3.12 -20.45 -18.63
CA ASP A 98 3.06 -20.37 -17.17
C ASP A 98 4.05 -19.32 -16.60
N LYS A 99 5.27 -19.26 -17.14
CA LYS A 99 6.26 -18.24 -16.76
C LYS A 99 5.79 -16.82 -17.06
N ILE A 100 5.03 -16.63 -18.14
CA ILE A 100 4.45 -15.33 -18.52
C ILE A 100 3.28 -14.99 -17.59
N VAL A 101 2.46 -15.98 -17.20
CA VAL A 101 1.34 -15.78 -16.27
C VAL A 101 1.83 -15.23 -14.94
N PHE A 102 2.85 -15.84 -14.34
CA PHE A 102 3.34 -15.42 -13.01
C PHE A 102 4.40 -14.31 -13.07
N GLY A 103 5.10 -14.16 -14.19
CA GLY A 103 6.22 -13.23 -14.31
C GLY A 103 7.24 -13.45 -13.18
N ASN A 104 7.65 -12.36 -12.54
CA ASN A 104 8.55 -12.39 -11.38
C ASN A 104 7.83 -12.33 -10.02
N ILE A 105 6.57 -12.80 -9.91
CA ILE A 105 5.82 -12.75 -8.64
C ILE A 105 6.50 -13.52 -7.51
N GLN A 106 7.20 -14.62 -7.82
CA GLN A 106 7.96 -15.39 -6.83
C GLN A 106 9.07 -14.53 -6.20
N GLN A 107 9.80 -13.77 -7.01
CA GLN A 107 10.84 -12.85 -6.53
C GLN A 107 10.26 -11.77 -5.61
N ILE A 108 9.09 -11.22 -5.95
CA ILE A 108 8.39 -10.25 -5.10
C ILE A 108 8.02 -10.92 -3.78
N TYR A 109 7.39 -12.09 -3.84
CA TYR A 109 6.97 -12.83 -2.66
C TYR A 109 8.12 -13.13 -1.69
N ASP A 110 9.22 -13.70 -2.19
CA ASP A 110 10.37 -14.06 -1.36
C ASP A 110 10.97 -12.83 -0.68
N TRP A 111 11.14 -11.72 -1.40
CA TRP A 111 11.66 -10.48 -0.81
C TRP A 111 10.72 -9.90 0.26
N HIS A 112 9.41 -9.92 0.01
CA HIS A 112 8.42 -9.41 0.96
C HIS A 112 8.34 -10.27 2.21
N ARG A 113 8.31 -11.61 2.06
CA ARG A 113 8.22 -12.59 3.16
C ARG A 113 9.49 -12.59 4.01
N ASP A 114 10.65 -12.73 3.37
CA ASP A 114 11.89 -13.05 4.08
C ASP A 114 12.61 -11.82 4.63
N PHE A 115 12.32 -10.64 4.06
CA PHE A 115 13.03 -9.40 4.41
C PHE A 115 12.09 -8.24 4.73
N PHE A 116 11.26 -7.80 3.79
CA PHE A 116 10.58 -6.51 3.91
C PHE A 116 9.55 -6.48 5.05
N LEU A 117 8.77 -7.55 5.21
CA LEU A 117 7.83 -7.68 6.33
C LEU A 117 8.56 -7.66 7.67
N VAL A 118 9.68 -8.39 7.78
CA VAL A 118 10.49 -8.46 9.01
C VAL A 118 11.01 -7.08 9.38
N GLU A 119 11.54 -6.33 8.43
CA GLU A 119 12.03 -4.97 8.68
C GLU A 119 10.89 -3.98 8.99
N LEU A 120 9.73 -4.11 8.35
CA LEU A 120 8.53 -3.33 8.69
C LEU A 120 8.05 -3.59 10.12
N GLU A 121 8.10 -4.83 10.60
CA GLU A 121 7.78 -5.15 12.00
C GLU A 121 8.73 -4.46 12.99
N ARG A 122 10.00 -4.24 12.62
CA ARG A 122 10.96 -3.47 13.43
C ARG A 122 10.61 -2.00 13.48
N CYS A 123 10.05 -1.45 12.41
CA CYS A 123 9.56 -0.07 12.37
C CYS A 123 8.42 0.19 13.37
N VAL A 124 7.71 -0.84 13.83
CA VAL A 124 6.70 -0.70 14.90
C VAL A 124 7.36 -0.30 16.22
N GLN A 125 8.58 -0.77 16.49
CA GLN A 125 9.33 -0.41 17.70
C GLN A 125 10.04 0.93 17.54
N ASN A 126 10.57 1.19 16.35
CA ASN A 126 11.24 2.45 16.01
C ASN A 126 10.77 2.97 14.64
N HIS A 127 9.85 3.93 14.65
CA HIS A 127 9.23 4.46 13.44
C HIS A 127 10.18 5.34 12.60
N ASP A 128 11.30 5.80 13.17
CA ASP A 128 12.27 6.63 12.45
C ASP A 128 13.02 5.82 11.38
N LEU A 129 13.04 4.49 11.53
CA LEU A 129 13.63 3.56 10.54
C LEU A 129 12.77 3.42 9.27
N LEU A 130 11.51 3.87 9.28
CA LEU A 130 10.59 3.66 8.18
C LEU A 130 11.06 4.34 6.90
N ALA A 131 11.47 5.61 6.99
CA ALA A 131 11.91 6.37 5.82
C ALA A 131 13.15 5.73 5.17
N ASP A 132 14.15 5.45 6.01
CA ASP A 132 15.41 4.82 5.61
C ASP A 132 15.19 3.42 5.01
N LEU A 133 14.22 2.64 5.49
CA LEU A 133 13.85 1.35 4.91
C LEU A 133 13.45 1.47 3.43
N PHE A 134 12.61 2.45 3.08
CA PHE A 134 12.20 2.65 1.68
C PHE A 134 13.33 3.22 0.82
N ILE A 135 14.09 4.19 1.35
CA ILE A 135 15.18 4.84 0.62
C ILE A 135 16.29 3.84 0.29
N ARG A 136 16.77 3.06 1.26
CA ARG A 136 17.84 2.07 1.05
C ARG A 136 17.46 0.97 0.07
N HIS A 137 16.16 0.69 -0.06
CA HIS A 137 15.66 -0.42 -0.87
C HIS A 137 14.96 0.01 -2.15
N GLU A 138 15.15 1.27 -2.60
CA GLU A 138 14.61 1.77 -3.87
C GLU A 138 14.86 0.80 -5.04
N ARG A 139 16.12 0.36 -5.18
CA ARG A 139 16.54 -0.54 -6.26
C ARG A 139 15.83 -1.89 -6.20
N ARG A 140 15.46 -2.37 -5.01
CA ARG A 140 14.72 -3.64 -4.88
C ARG A 140 13.29 -3.48 -5.38
N LEU A 141 12.67 -2.32 -5.17
CA LEU A 141 11.32 -2.03 -5.65
C LEU A 141 11.22 -2.00 -7.19
N HIS A 142 12.34 -1.96 -7.93
CA HIS A 142 12.33 -2.05 -9.39
C HIS A 142 11.76 -3.36 -9.92
N MET A 143 11.73 -4.43 -9.11
CA MET A 143 11.05 -5.68 -9.49
C MET A 143 9.57 -5.47 -9.83
N TYR A 144 8.92 -4.43 -9.28
CA TYR A 144 7.55 -4.07 -9.63
C TYR A 144 7.43 -3.50 -11.05
N ILE A 145 8.46 -2.84 -11.58
CA ILE A 145 8.46 -2.33 -12.95
C ILE A 145 8.39 -3.51 -13.93
N VAL A 146 9.25 -4.51 -13.71
CA VAL A 146 9.28 -5.75 -14.51
C VAL A 146 7.94 -6.47 -14.45
N TYR A 147 7.36 -6.58 -13.25
CA TYR A 147 6.05 -7.20 -13.07
C TYR A 147 4.93 -6.45 -13.81
N CYS A 148 4.89 -5.13 -13.69
CA CYS A 148 3.89 -4.29 -14.36
C CYS A 148 4.02 -4.36 -15.88
N GLN A 149 5.24 -4.39 -16.42
CA GLN A 149 5.48 -4.53 -17.86
C GLN A 149 4.95 -5.86 -18.40
N ASN A 150 5.09 -6.94 -17.63
CA ASN A 150 4.60 -8.27 -18.01
C ASN A 150 3.07 -8.41 -17.87
N LYS A 151 2.43 -7.65 -16.96
CA LYS A 151 1.01 -7.82 -16.61
C LYS A 151 0.03 -7.90 -17.79
N PRO A 152 0.13 -7.07 -18.86
CA PRO A 152 -0.79 -7.19 -20.00
C PRO A 152 -0.71 -8.54 -20.71
N ARG A 153 0.48 -9.15 -20.79
CA ARG A 153 0.67 -10.47 -21.41
C ARG A 153 0.15 -11.58 -20.50
N SER A 154 0.40 -11.46 -19.20
CA SER A 154 -0.16 -12.36 -18.18
C SER A 154 -1.69 -12.38 -18.24
N GLU A 155 -2.33 -11.20 -18.28
CA GLU A 155 -3.80 -11.07 -18.33
C GLU A 155 -4.40 -11.77 -19.55
N PHE A 156 -3.79 -11.59 -20.72
CA PHE A 156 -4.26 -12.21 -21.96
C PHE A 156 -4.29 -13.74 -21.84
N ILE A 157 -3.23 -14.34 -21.29
CA ILE A 157 -3.14 -15.80 -21.11
C ILE A 157 -4.10 -16.27 -20.02
N VAL A 158 -4.26 -15.52 -18.94
CA VAL A 158 -5.22 -15.86 -17.88
C VAL A 158 -6.64 -15.94 -18.41
N ILE A 159 -7.04 -14.99 -19.28
CA ILE A 159 -8.35 -15.01 -19.94
C ILE A 159 -8.47 -16.19 -20.91
N GLU A 160 -7.43 -16.46 -21.71
CA GLU A 160 -7.42 -17.59 -22.66
C GLU A 160 -7.61 -18.95 -21.95
N TYR A 161 -7.09 -19.08 -20.73
CA TYR A 161 -7.10 -20.31 -19.95
C TYR A 161 -7.97 -20.25 -18.68
N GLU A 162 -8.95 -19.35 -18.62
CA GLU A 162 -9.75 -19.07 -17.42
C GLU A 162 -10.33 -20.35 -16.78
N THR A 163 -10.94 -21.23 -17.58
CA THR A 163 -11.50 -22.51 -17.10
C THR A 163 -10.45 -23.42 -16.46
N PHE A 164 -9.22 -23.43 -16.97
CA PHE A 164 -8.13 -24.22 -16.39
C PHE A 164 -7.72 -23.69 -15.01
N PHE A 165 -7.66 -22.37 -14.86
CA PHE A 165 -7.32 -21.70 -13.61
C PHE A 165 -8.42 -21.87 -12.56
N GLU A 166 -9.70 -21.72 -12.94
CA GLU A 166 -10.85 -21.91 -12.05
C GLU A 166 -10.92 -23.32 -11.47
N LEU A 167 -10.75 -24.35 -12.32
CA LEU A 167 -10.81 -25.75 -11.88
C LEU A 167 -9.66 -26.15 -10.94
N ARG A 168 -8.59 -25.37 -10.89
CA ARG A 168 -7.37 -25.65 -10.10
C ARG A 168 -7.19 -24.74 -8.89
N LEU A 169 -8.04 -23.73 -8.76
CA LEU A 169 -8.10 -22.86 -7.58
C LEU A 169 -9.25 -23.29 -6.68
N PHE A 170 -8.93 -23.87 -5.52
CA PHE A 170 -9.88 -24.03 -4.41
C PHE A 170 -10.01 -22.73 -3.58
N CYS A 171 -9.78 -21.57 -4.22
CA CYS A 171 -9.65 -20.29 -3.54
C CYS A 171 -10.94 -19.47 -3.70
N PRO A 172 -11.27 -18.59 -2.74
CA PRO A 172 -12.48 -17.79 -2.76
C PRO A 172 -12.50 -16.67 -3.83
N MET A 173 -11.37 -16.42 -4.51
CA MET A 173 -11.19 -15.35 -5.49
C MET A 173 -10.51 -15.90 -6.75
N SER A 174 -10.69 -15.22 -7.88
CA SER A 174 -10.09 -15.61 -9.17
C SER A 174 -8.56 -15.45 -9.15
N ILE A 175 -7.85 -16.11 -10.06
CA ILE A 175 -6.39 -15.91 -10.17
C ILE A 175 -6.04 -14.44 -10.48
N SER A 176 -6.86 -13.77 -11.29
CA SER A 176 -6.68 -12.36 -11.65
C SER A 176 -6.69 -11.44 -10.42
N ASP A 177 -7.54 -11.75 -9.44
CA ASP A 177 -7.65 -10.98 -8.18
C ASP A 177 -6.37 -11.07 -7.32
N TYR A 178 -5.61 -12.17 -7.44
CA TYR A 178 -4.31 -12.29 -6.79
C TYR A 178 -3.20 -11.65 -7.62
N LEU A 179 -3.21 -11.82 -8.95
CA LEU A 179 -2.17 -11.28 -9.84
C LEU A 179 -2.19 -9.74 -9.93
N ILE A 180 -3.29 -9.08 -9.57
CA ILE A 180 -3.35 -7.61 -9.49
C ILE A 180 -2.77 -7.05 -8.18
N LYS A 181 -2.58 -7.88 -7.14
CA LYS A 181 -2.16 -7.42 -5.81
C LYS A 181 -0.81 -6.70 -5.79
N PRO A 182 0.24 -7.12 -6.52
CA PRO A 182 1.49 -6.36 -6.54
C PRO A 182 1.33 -4.93 -7.07
N ILE A 183 0.48 -4.74 -8.08
CA ILE A 183 0.20 -3.42 -8.67
C ILE A 183 -0.57 -2.55 -7.67
N GLN A 184 -1.52 -3.15 -6.95
CA GLN A 184 -2.23 -2.45 -5.88
C GLN A 184 -1.28 -2.10 -4.72
N ARG A 185 -0.40 -3.01 -4.32
CA ARG A 185 0.50 -2.81 -3.17
C ARG A 185 1.48 -1.68 -3.42
N ILE A 186 2.12 -1.64 -4.60
CA ILE A 186 3.11 -0.60 -4.90
C ILE A 186 2.51 0.81 -4.89
N THR A 187 1.23 0.95 -5.29
CA THR A 187 0.51 2.23 -5.24
C THR A 187 0.04 2.60 -3.82
N LYS A 188 -0.13 1.62 -2.93
CA LYS A 188 -0.58 1.84 -1.55
C LYS A 188 0.52 2.39 -0.65
N TYR A 189 1.78 2.03 -0.86
CA TYR A 189 2.90 2.52 -0.04
C TYR A 189 3.00 4.06 -0.03
N GLN A 190 2.85 4.73 -1.17
CA GLN A 190 2.87 6.19 -1.21
C GLN A 190 1.72 6.83 -0.40
N LEU A 191 0.57 6.17 -0.29
CA LEU A 191 -0.58 6.69 0.48
C LEU A 191 -0.28 6.58 1.97
N LEU A 192 0.18 5.40 2.41
CA LEU A 192 0.54 5.15 3.80
C LEU A 192 1.70 6.05 4.26
N LEU A 193 2.72 6.26 3.42
CA LEU A 193 3.83 7.17 3.75
C LEU A 193 3.39 8.63 3.80
N LYS A 194 2.45 9.07 2.94
CA LYS A 194 1.85 10.42 3.03
C LYS A 194 1.06 10.61 4.31
N ASP A 195 0.31 9.60 4.73
CA ASP A 195 -0.40 9.64 6.01
C ASP A 195 0.57 9.67 7.19
N PHE A 196 1.64 8.86 7.14
CA PHE A 196 2.70 8.90 8.14
C PHE A 196 3.35 10.29 8.23
N LEU A 197 3.78 10.87 7.09
CA LEU A 197 4.32 12.23 7.01
C LEU A 197 3.38 13.27 7.63
N LYS A 198 2.09 13.21 7.31
CA LYS A 198 1.07 14.11 7.85
C LYS A 198 0.99 14.05 9.38
N TYR A 199 1.12 12.87 9.97
CA TYR A 199 1.10 12.73 11.44
C TYR A 199 2.43 13.10 12.09
N THR A 200 3.57 12.79 11.45
CA THR A 200 4.91 13.18 11.91
C THR A 200 5.06 14.70 11.94
N SER A 201 4.64 15.40 10.87
CA SER A 201 4.62 16.86 10.80
C SER A 201 3.74 17.48 11.90
N LYS A 202 2.53 16.91 12.13
CA LYS A 202 1.65 17.36 13.22
C LYS A 202 2.25 17.12 14.61
N ALA A 203 3.09 16.11 14.78
CA ALA A 203 3.77 15.85 16.05
C ALA A 203 4.98 16.79 16.28
N GLY A 204 5.35 17.62 15.29
CA GLY A 204 6.52 18.50 15.36
C GLY A 204 7.84 17.74 15.33
N LEU A 205 7.85 16.55 14.72
CA LEU A 205 9.04 15.74 14.50
C LEU A 205 9.69 16.14 13.17
N ASP A 206 10.96 15.77 12.99
CA ASP A 206 11.66 15.97 11.73
C ASP A 206 10.98 15.19 10.59
N THR A 207 10.84 15.84 9.43
CA THR A 207 10.15 15.29 8.26
C THR A 207 11.05 15.13 7.04
N GLU A 208 12.32 15.53 7.08
CA GLU A 208 13.17 15.56 5.89
C GLU A 208 13.30 14.18 5.23
N GLU A 209 13.61 13.14 6.02
CA GLU A 209 13.80 11.79 5.50
C GLU A 209 12.51 11.15 4.99
N ILE A 210 11.39 11.39 5.68
CA ILE A 210 10.10 10.84 5.25
C ILE A 210 9.57 11.53 3.99
N GLU A 211 9.86 12.83 3.80
CA GLU A 211 9.54 13.53 2.55
C GLU A 211 10.25 12.90 1.35
N LYS A 212 11.55 12.59 1.49
CA LYS A 212 12.32 11.86 0.46
C LYS A 212 11.71 10.48 0.17
N ALA A 213 11.33 9.73 1.20
CA ALA A 213 10.69 8.42 1.02
C ALA A 213 9.32 8.53 0.31
N VAL A 214 8.53 9.57 0.61
CA VAL A 214 7.24 9.83 -0.07
C VAL A 214 7.44 10.18 -1.54
N GLU A 215 8.44 11.00 -1.86
CA GLU A 215 8.80 11.35 -3.23
C GLU A 215 9.17 10.09 -4.03
N LEU A 216 10.11 9.30 -3.53
CA LEU A 216 10.54 8.03 -4.10
C LEU A 216 9.35 7.09 -4.36
N MET A 217 8.50 6.88 -3.35
CA MET A 217 7.35 5.99 -3.51
C MET A 217 6.25 6.56 -4.41
N SER A 218 6.25 7.86 -4.69
CA SER A 218 5.38 8.47 -5.69
C SER A 218 5.93 8.30 -7.12
N LEU A 219 7.24 8.10 -7.28
CA LEU A 219 7.91 7.88 -8.57
C LEU A 219 7.78 6.44 -9.05
N VAL A 220 7.90 5.44 -8.16
CA VAL A 220 7.90 4.02 -8.57
C VAL A 220 6.64 3.63 -9.36
N PRO A 221 5.40 3.95 -8.92
CA PRO A 221 4.20 3.65 -9.70
C PRO A 221 4.15 4.37 -11.05
N LYS A 222 4.68 5.61 -11.14
CA LYS A 222 4.77 6.34 -12.41
C LYS A 222 5.69 5.62 -13.38
N ARG A 223 6.88 5.21 -12.92
CA ARG A 223 7.84 4.42 -13.72
C ARG A 223 7.24 3.09 -14.19
N CYS A 224 6.47 2.41 -13.34
CA CYS A 224 5.72 1.21 -13.74
C CYS A 224 4.75 1.51 -14.90
N ASN A 225 4.00 2.61 -14.81
CA ASN A 225 3.07 3.04 -15.84
C ASN A 225 3.80 3.41 -17.15
N ASP A 226 4.91 4.14 -17.06
CA ASP A 226 5.66 4.59 -18.22
C ASP A 226 6.28 3.41 -18.97
N MET A 227 6.90 2.47 -18.26
CA MET A 227 7.47 1.25 -18.86
C MET A 227 6.39 0.32 -19.45
N MET A 228 5.21 0.26 -18.82
CA MET A 228 4.08 -0.47 -19.39
C MET A 228 3.61 0.13 -20.72
N ASN A 229 3.68 1.46 -20.86
CA ASN A 229 3.33 2.16 -22.10
C ASN A 229 4.44 2.10 -23.16
N LEU A 230 5.72 2.16 -22.76
CA LEU A 230 6.87 2.00 -23.66
C LEU A 230 6.90 0.61 -24.31
N GLY A 231 6.56 -0.44 -23.57
CA GLY A 231 6.41 -1.79 -24.12
C GLY A 231 5.33 -1.93 -25.20
N ARG A 232 4.48 -0.91 -25.40
CA ARG A 232 3.44 -0.88 -26.46
C ARG A 232 3.91 -0.20 -27.74
N LEU A 233 5.09 0.43 -27.76
CA LEU A 233 5.67 1.01 -28.96
C LEU A 233 6.18 -0.15 -29.84
N GLN A 234 5.38 -0.54 -30.83
CA GLN A 234 5.74 -1.54 -31.84
C GLN A 234 7.01 -1.10 -32.58
N GLY A 235 8.09 -1.88 -32.52
CA GLY A 235 9.28 -1.69 -33.36
C GLY A 235 10.65 -2.00 -32.74
N TYR A 236 10.74 -2.25 -31.43
CA TYR A 236 11.97 -2.69 -30.77
C TYR A 236 11.69 -3.93 -29.90
N GLU A 237 11.93 -5.12 -30.45
CA GLU A 237 12.13 -6.31 -29.63
C GLU A 237 13.47 -6.18 -28.91
N VAL A 238 13.46 -5.54 -27.74
CA VAL A 238 14.60 -5.62 -26.83
C VAL A 238 14.46 -6.94 -26.09
N ASP A 239 15.33 -7.89 -26.40
CA ASP A 239 15.52 -9.08 -25.58
C ASP A 239 16.16 -8.64 -24.25
N LEU A 240 15.28 -8.41 -23.26
CA LEU A 240 15.61 -7.81 -21.98
C LEU A 240 16.26 -8.80 -21.00
N ASP A 241 16.26 -10.10 -21.28
CA ASP A 241 16.88 -11.10 -20.40
C ASP A 241 18.40 -10.93 -20.32
N VAL A 242 19.02 -10.30 -21.32
CA VAL A 242 20.47 -10.04 -21.36
C VAL A 242 20.83 -8.59 -21.03
N HIS A 243 19.88 -7.64 -21.19
CA HIS A 243 20.17 -6.20 -21.12
C HIS A 243 19.32 -5.40 -20.11
N ALA A 244 18.36 -6.02 -19.42
CA ALA A 244 17.48 -5.33 -18.46
C ALA A 244 18.23 -4.45 -17.45
N PRO A 245 19.33 -4.88 -16.79
CA PRO A 245 20.01 -4.04 -15.81
C PRO A 245 20.63 -2.78 -16.42
N ALA A 246 21.18 -2.88 -17.63
CA ALA A 246 21.85 -1.78 -18.31
C ALA A 246 20.85 -0.81 -18.97
N PHE A 247 19.80 -1.34 -19.60
CA PHE A 247 18.78 -0.53 -20.28
C PHE A 247 17.90 0.21 -19.27
N LEU A 248 17.53 -0.43 -18.16
CA LEU A 248 16.83 0.24 -17.05
C LEU A 248 17.71 1.29 -16.39
N HIS A 249 19.02 1.08 -16.26
CA HIS A 249 19.95 2.08 -15.72
C HIS A 249 20.15 3.29 -16.64
N VAL A 250 20.09 3.11 -17.97
CA VAL A 250 20.12 4.22 -18.94
C VAL A 250 18.80 4.99 -18.93
N CYS A 251 17.66 4.29 -18.96
CA CYS A 251 16.35 4.93 -18.88
C CYS A 251 16.13 5.65 -17.52
N TRP A 252 16.76 5.13 -16.46
CA TRP A 252 16.82 5.77 -15.14
C TRP A 252 17.50 7.13 -15.18
N LYS A 253 18.73 7.21 -15.70
CA LYS A 253 19.47 8.48 -15.80
C LYS A 253 18.77 9.51 -16.69
N CYS A 254 18.04 9.07 -17.71
CA CYS A 254 17.30 9.99 -18.58
C CYS A 254 16.03 10.58 -17.94
N SER A 255 15.47 9.95 -16.89
CA SER A 255 14.32 10.49 -16.16
C SER A 255 14.70 11.50 -15.07
N GLU A 256 15.99 11.61 -14.74
CA GLU A 256 16.52 12.53 -13.71
C GLU A 256 17.00 13.87 -14.31
N ASN A 257 16.80 14.11 -15.62
CA ASN A 257 17.23 15.31 -16.35
C ASN A 257 16.05 16.08 -16.97
#